data_AF-A0A941APT1-F1
#
_entry.id   AF-A0A941APT1-F1
#
_cell.length_a   1.000
_cell.length_b   1.000
_cell.length_c   1.000
_cell.angle_alpha   90.00
_cell.angle_beta   90.00
_cell.angle_gamma   90.00
#
_symmetry.space_group_name_H-M   'P 1'
#
loop_
_entity.id
_entity.type
_entity.pdbx_description
1 polymer ?
#
loop_
_entity_poly.entity_id
_entity_poly.type
_entity_poly.pdbx_seq_one_letter_code
_entity_poly.pdbx_strand_id
1 'polypeptide(L)' 'MFVGRVLYILGLIFVFFSIILLIVTLFNSQDIFFPILGILNGFIAMGIGELVIDLNHRKREESKK' A
#
# COMPACT_ATOMS: atom_id res chain seq x y z
N MET A 1 16.06 0.23 -3.99
CA MET A 1 15.30 1.44 -4.41
C MET A 1 14.07 1.13 -5.29
N PHE A 2 14.19 0.38 -6.39
CA PHE A 2 13.06 0.14 -7.32
C PHE A 2 11.92 -0.67 -6.68
N VAL A 3 12.24 -1.80 -6.04
CA VAL A 3 11.24 -2.71 -5.44
C VAL A 3 10.37 -2.01 -4.39
N GLY A 4 10.98 -1.25 -3.47
CA GLY A 4 10.22 -0.52 -2.45
C GLY A 4 9.30 0.56 -3.02
N ARG A 5 9.75 1.30 -4.05
CA ARG A 5 8.89 2.27 -4.74
C ARG A 5 7.73 1.62 -5.49
N VAL A 6 7.98 0.49 -6.15
CA VAL A 6 6.94 -0.26 -6.85
C VAL A 6 5.89 -0.78 -5.87
N LEU A 7 6.32 -1.38 -4.74
CA LEU A 7 5.41 -1.84 -3.68
C LEU A 7 4.57 -0.71 -3.11
N TYR A 8 5.19 0.45 -2.85
CA TYR A 8 4.48 1.63 -2.36
C TYR A 8 3.42 2.13 -3.34
N ILE A 9 3.76 2.26 -4.63
CA ILE A 9 2.84 2.71 -5.67
C ILE A 9 1.71 1.71 -5.87
N LEU A 10 2.01 0.41 -5.89
CA LEU A 10 1.00 -0.64 -5.99
C LEU A 10 0.05 -0.60 -4.79
N GLY A 11 0.58 -0.45 -3.58
CA GLY A 11 -0.24 -0.29 -2.37
C GLY A 11 -1.17 0.92 -2.45
N LEU A 12 -0.67 2.07 -2.90
CA LEU A 12 -1.46 3.29 -3.08
C LEU A 12 -2.60 3.11 -4.09
N ILE A 13 -2.30 2.52 -5.25
CA ILE A 13 -3.30 2.21 -6.28
C ILE A 13 -4.37 1.28 -5.70
N PHE A 14 -3.96 0.27 -4.94
CA PHE A 14 -4.86 -0.70 -4.35
C PHE A 14 -5.80 -0.08 -3.29
N VAL A 15 -5.27 0.79 -2.42
CA VAL A 15 -6.08 1.55 -1.47
C VAL A 15 -7.08 2.44 -2.21
N PHE A 16 -6.64 3.15 -3.24
CA PHE A 16 -7.50 4.05 -4.02
C PHE A 16 -8.71 3.31 -4.63
N PHE A 17 -8.47 2.19 -5.31
CA PHE A 17 -9.57 1.39 -5.87
C PHE A 17 -10.44 0.76 -4.79
N SER A 18 -9.86 0.34 -3.66
CA SER A 18 -10.64 -0.24 -2.56
C SER A 18 -11.55 0.80 -1.89
N ILE A 19 -11.14 2.06 -1.81
CA ILE A 19 -11.99 3.17 -1.34
C ILE A 19 -13.15 3.43 -2.31
N ILE A 20 -12.88 3.46 -3.63
CA ILE A 20 -13.94 3.60 -4.63
C ILE A 20 -14.95 2.46 -4.49
N LEU A 21 -14.44 1.23 -4.36
CA LEU A 21 -15.27 0.05 -4.23
C LEU A 21 -16.08 0.07 -2.92
N LEU A 22 -15.50 0.54 -1.81
CA LEU A 22 -16.21 0.78 -0.55
C LEU A 22 -17.41 1.72 -0.76
N ILE A 23 -17.19 2.86 -1.41
CA ILE A 23 -18.24 3.85 -1.70
C ILE A 23 -19.36 3.19 -2.51
N VAL A 24 -19.03 2.49 -3.59
CA VAL A 24 -20.01 1.80 -4.44
C VAL A 24 -20.79 0.72 -3.67
N THR A 25 -20.12 -0.07 -2.83
CA THR A 25 -20.80 -1.10 -2.02
C THR A 25 -21.74 -0.52 -0.98
N LEU A 26 -21.41 0.66 -0.44
CA LEU A 26 -22.22 1.36 0.57
C LEU A 26 -23.55 1.84 -0.03
N PHE A 27 -23.55 2.26 -1.30
CA PHE A 27 -24.78 2.65 -2.01
C PHE A 27 -25.57 1.47 -2.59
N ASN A 28 -24.94 0.31 -2.82
CA ASN A 28 -25.60 -0.89 -3.37
C ASN A 28 -25.99 -1.94 -2.32
N SER A 29 -25.84 -1.64 -1.02
CA SER A 29 -26.13 -2.57 0.09
C SER A 29 -25.45 -3.95 -0.06
N GLN A 30 -24.27 -3.98 -0.66
CA GLN A 30 -23.46 -5.18 -0.81
C GLN A 30 -22.49 -5.35 0.36
N ASP A 31 -21.92 -6.55 0.50
CA ASP A 31 -20.95 -6.84 1.56
C ASP A 31 -19.73 -5.91 1.51
N ILE A 32 -19.59 -5.11 2.56
CA ILE A 32 -18.48 -4.15 2.75
C ILE A 32 -17.16 -4.84 3.12
N PHE A 33 -17.18 -6.15 3.37
CA PHE A 33 -16.03 -6.90 3.89
C PHE A 33 -14.87 -6.92 2.89
N PHE A 34 -15.16 -7.11 1.60
CA PHE A 34 -14.16 -7.12 0.53
C PHE A 34 -13.39 -5.79 0.39
N PRO A 35 -14.05 -4.62 0.27
CA PRO A 35 -13.33 -3.36 0.18
C PRO A 35 -12.54 -3.02 1.45
N ILE A 36 -13.01 -3.40 2.64
CA ILE A 36 -12.25 -3.20 3.89
C ILE A 36 -10.96 -4.01 3.89
N LEU A 37 -11.02 -5.30 3.50
CA LEU A 37 -9.83 -6.14 3.36
C LEU A 37 -8.89 -5.61 2.28
N GLY A 38 -9.44 -5.04 1.20
CA GLY A 38 -8.68 -4.38 0.15
C GLY A 38 -7.89 -3.17 0.66
N ILE A 39 -8.53 -2.30 1.43
CA ILE A 39 -7.89 -1.14 2.07
C ILE A 39 -6.77 -1.60 3.02
N LEU A 40 -7.04 -2.60 3.87
CA LEU A 40 -6.04 -3.14 4.79
C LEU A 40 -4.82 -3.67 4.05
N ASN A 41 -5.04 -4.45 2.99
CA ASN A 41 -3.96 -5.03 2.20
C ASN A 41 -3.15 -3.95 1.46
N GLY A 42 -3.83 -2.93 0.93
CA GLY A 42 -3.17 -1.78 0.31
C GLY A 42 -2.27 -1.01 1.28
N PHE A 43 -2.72 -0.79 2.52
CA PHE A 43 -1.88 -0.16 3.56
C PHE A 43 -0.69 -1.03 3.97
N ILE A 44 -0.86 -2.34 4.08
CA ILE A 44 0.25 -3.27 4.35
C ILE A 44 1.31 -3.19 3.24
N ALA A 45 0.88 -3.25 1.97
CA ALA A 45 1.79 -3.13 0.83
C ALA A 45 2.53 -1.79 0.80
N MET A 46 1.83 -0.70 1.14
CA MET A 46 2.40 0.64 1.23
C MET A 46 3.45 0.73 2.35
N GLY A 47 3.15 0.22 3.54
CA GLY A 47 4.07 0.19 4.69
C GLY A 47 5.31 -0.69 4.45
N ILE A 48 5.14 -1.85 3.81
CA ILE A 48 6.28 -2.69 3.40
C ILE A 48 7.13 -1.96 2.35
N GLY A 49 6.50 -1.28 1.40
CA GLY A 49 7.20 -0.46 0.40
C GLY A 49 8.08 0.61 1.03
N GLU A 50 7.54 1.33 2.01
CA GLU A 50 8.28 2.35 2.78
C GLU A 50 9.44 1.74 3.59
N LEU A 51 9.20 0.62 4.28
CA LEU A 51 10.23 -0.10 5.04
C LEU A 51 11.41 -0.51 4.15
N VAL A 52 11.13 -1.03 2.95
CA VAL A 52 12.17 -1.43 1.98
C VAL A 52 12.93 -0.22 1.45
N ILE A 53 12.27 0.93 1.29
CA ILE A 53 12.93 2.19 0.90
C ILE A 53 13.87 2.64 2.02
N ASP A 54 13.42 2.65 3.27
CA ASP A 54 14.21 3.09 4.43
C ASP A 54 15.43 2.20 4.65
N LEU A 55 15.26 0.88 4.65
CA LEU A 55 16.36 -0.09 4.78
C LEU A 55 17.44 0.10 3.69
N ASN A 56 17.01 0.40 2.46
CA ASN A 56 17.93 0.66 1.37
C ASN A 56 18.62 2.03 1.54
N HIS A 57 17.95 3.02 2.13
CA HIS A 57 18.56 4.33 2.41
C HIS A 57 19.64 4.20 3.49
N ARG A 58 19.30 3.55 4.61
CA ARG A 58 20.21 3.31 5.75
C ARG A 58 21.47 2.55 5.37
N LYS A 59 21.34 1.44 4.61
CA LYS A 59 22.51 0.70 4.08
C LYS A 59 23.45 1.57 3.25
N ARG A 60 22.90 2.54 2.52
CA ARG A 60 23.68 3.41 1.64
C ARG A 60 24.42 4.51 2.42
N GLU A 61 23.91 4.90 3.58
CA GLU A 61 24.60 5.80 4.52
C GLU A 61 25.68 5.08 5.31
N GLU A 62 25.42 3.86 5.77
CA GLU A 62 26.42 3.01 6.45
C GLU A 62 27.62 2.70 5.55
N SER A 63 27.40 2.47 4.25
CA SER A 63 28.48 2.22 3.27
C SER A 63 29.33 3.46 2.93
N LYS A 64 28.95 4.67 3.36
CA LYS A 64 29.72 5.90 3.15
C LYS A 64 30.60 6.27 4.35
N LYS A 65 30.42 5.60 5.48
CA LYS A 65 31.31 5.70 6.66
C LYS A 65 32.49 4.75 6.50
#